data_AF-A0A496QY49-F1
#
_entry.id   AF-A0A496QY49-F1
#
_cell.length_a   1.000
_cell.length_b   1.000
_cell.length_c   1.000
_cell.angle_alpha   90.00
_cell.angle_beta   90.00
_cell.angle_gamma   90.00
#
_symmetry.space_group_name_H-M   'P 1'
#
loop_
_entity.id
_entity.type
_entity.pdbx_description
1 polymer ?
#
loop_
_entity_poly.entity_id
_entity_poly.type
_entity_poly.pdbx_seq_one_letter_code
_entity_poly.pdbx_strand_id
1 'polypeptide(L)'
;KIDSSCADGYIVLFDDGDTKCCTPDRIVPDIIPSSDEIEIDTPVLALWDGWKFYPGTINTVNGKEYEIAYSDGDTGVASLEQLRVMDALPPATAISSTLVESEPEPLLDEPMQIWKDGSLWAEISESGTIWIDGSQVGGIEAGGDIYVDGSHAGKLTGSGYIWINGSQEGELDLQGRFWRSSSNVGSIIVNGDIYLHGSKWGEAQPIDASYFRSQVAAVVLAFFAQDFGFVE
;
A
#
# COMPACT_ATOMS: atom_id res chain seq x y z
N LYS A 1 -13.45 -4.11 9.34
CA LYS A 1 -13.08 -5.55 9.35
C LYS A 1 -14.31 -6.45 9.50
N ILE A 2 -14.27 -7.70 9.03
CA ILE A 2 -15.31 -8.70 9.32
C ILE A 2 -15.13 -9.18 10.75
N ASP A 3 -16.20 -9.13 11.55
CA ASP A 3 -16.20 -9.55 12.94
C ASP A 3 -16.81 -10.95 13.11
N SER A 4 -18.02 -11.15 12.59
CA SER A 4 -18.80 -12.38 12.74
C SER A 4 -19.82 -12.55 11.60
N SER A 5 -20.59 -13.63 11.59
CA SER A 5 -21.68 -13.85 10.62
C SER A 5 -23.04 -13.39 11.17
N CYS A 6 -23.95 -13.03 10.27
CA CYS A 6 -25.36 -12.71 10.57
C CYS A 6 -26.29 -13.48 9.62
N ALA A 7 -27.61 -13.27 9.74
CA ALA A 7 -28.62 -14.01 8.97
C ALA A 7 -28.42 -13.89 7.45
N ASP A 8 -28.04 -12.71 6.97
CA ASP A 8 -27.97 -12.38 5.55
C ASP A 8 -26.53 -12.17 5.04
N GLY A 9 -25.50 -12.41 5.87
CA GLY A 9 -24.11 -12.18 5.50
C GLY A 9 -23.16 -12.04 6.68
N TYR A 10 -22.43 -10.92 6.74
CA TYR A 10 -21.37 -10.69 7.71
C TYR A 10 -21.62 -9.43 8.54
N ILE A 11 -21.31 -9.49 9.83
CA ILE A 11 -21.18 -8.31 10.68
C ILE A 11 -19.84 -7.65 10.34
N VAL A 12 -19.91 -6.43 9.81
CA VAL A 12 -18.77 -5.57 9.56
C VAL A 12 -18.63 -4.61 10.74
N LEU A 13 -17.45 -4.57 11.35
CA LEU A 13 -17.03 -3.52 12.29
C LEU A 13 -16.32 -2.42 11.50
N PHE A 14 -16.87 -1.21 11.54
CA PHE A 14 -16.30 -0.01 10.95
C PHE A 14 -15.28 0.63 11.89
N ASP A 15 -14.43 1.51 11.34
CA ASP A 15 -13.33 2.14 12.09
C ASP A 15 -13.83 3.15 13.13
N ASP A 16 -15.04 3.66 12.98
CA ASP A 16 -15.73 4.50 13.98
C ASP A 16 -16.34 3.69 15.14
N GLY A 17 -16.22 2.36 15.11
CA GLY A 17 -16.73 1.43 16.11
C GLY A 17 -18.15 0.96 15.85
N ASP A 18 -18.83 1.44 14.80
CA ASP A 18 -20.16 0.96 14.44
C ASP A 18 -20.10 -0.45 13.86
N THR A 19 -21.22 -1.17 14.01
CA THR A 19 -21.37 -2.52 13.43
C THR A 19 -22.60 -2.60 12.55
N LYS A 20 -22.52 -3.35 11.44
CA LYS A 20 -23.66 -3.58 10.56
C LYS A 20 -23.61 -4.97 9.94
N CYS A 21 -24.77 -5.64 9.87
CA CYS A 21 -24.96 -6.81 9.03
C CYS A 21 -25.02 -6.39 7.55
N CYS A 22 -24.05 -6.84 6.77
CA CYS A 22 -23.91 -6.54 5.35
C CYS A 22 -23.98 -7.84 4.55
N THR A 23 -24.72 -7.80 3.44
CA THR A 23 -24.72 -8.89 2.46
C THR A 23 -23.38 -8.92 1.71
N PRO A 24 -22.91 -10.07 1.22
CA PRO A 24 -21.61 -10.19 0.56
C PRO A 24 -21.42 -9.25 -0.64
N ASP A 25 -22.47 -8.97 -1.40
CA ASP A 25 -22.49 -8.04 -2.55
C ASP A 25 -22.26 -6.57 -2.16
N ARG A 26 -22.29 -6.26 -0.86
CA ARG A 26 -22.05 -4.91 -0.32
C ARG A 26 -20.72 -4.79 0.41
N ILE A 27 -19.89 -5.83 0.37
CA ILE A 27 -18.58 -5.87 1.00
C ILE A 27 -17.56 -6.05 -0.10
N VAL A 28 -16.66 -5.08 -0.20
CA VAL A 28 -15.55 -5.13 -1.15
C VAL A 28 -14.27 -5.28 -0.33
N PRO A 29 -13.40 -6.25 -0.67
CA PRO A 29 -12.10 -6.36 -0.04
C PRO A 29 -11.32 -5.05 -0.17
N ASP A 30 -10.71 -4.60 0.93
CA ASP A 30 -9.82 -3.45 0.92
C ASP A 30 -8.42 -3.87 0.41
N ILE A 31 -8.38 -4.30 -0.84
CA ILE A 31 -7.19 -4.81 -1.53
C ILE A 31 -7.00 -3.98 -2.80
N ILE A 32 -5.79 -3.47 -2.98
CA ILE A 32 -5.40 -2.80 -4.22
C ILE A 32 -5.34 -3.87 -5.33
N PRO A 33 -6.12 -3.73 -6.40
CA PRO A 33 -6.13 -4.71 -7.48
C PRO A 33 -4.84 -4.68 -8.30
N SER A 34 -4.53 -5.80 -8.95
CA SER A 34 -3.48 -5.85 -9.97
C SER A 34 -3.97 -5.17 -11.26
N SER A 35 -3.06 -4.58 -12.04
CA SER A 35 -3.41 -3.97 -13.34
C SER A 35 -4.08 -4.96 -14.29
N ASP A 36 -3.72 -6.24 -14.20
CA ASP A 36 -4.25 -7.30 -15.06
C ASP A 36 -5.71 -7.67 -14.73
N GLU A 37 -6.20 -7.27 -13.55
CA GLU A 37 -7.60 -7.46 -13.13
C GLU A 37 -8.52 -6.32 -13.61
N ILE A 38 -7.93 -5.25 -14.17
CA ILE A 38 -8.65 -4.02 -14.53
C ILE A 38 -8.76 -3.90 -16.04
N GLU A 39 -9.94 -4.23 -16.54
CA GLU A 39 -10.33 -4.03 -17.93
C GLU A 39 -11.46 -2.98 -18.02
N ILE A 40 -11.73 -2.52 -19.23
CA ILE A 40 -12.95 -1.74 -19.50
C ILE A 40 -14.16 -2.58 -19.07
N ASP A 41 -15.16 -1.92 -18.50
CA ASP A 41 -16.37 -2.52 -17.92
C ASP A 41 -16.18 -3.23 -16.56
N THR A 42 -14.96 -3.30 -16.01
CA THR A 42 -14.76 -3.83 -14.64
C THR A 42 -15.50 -2.97 -13.61
N PRO A 43 -16.37 -3.56 -12.76
CA PRO A 43 -17.04 -2.83 -11.69
C PRO A 43 -16.08 -2.57 -10.53
N VAL A 44 -16.00 -1.32 -10.09
CA VAL A 44 -15.07 -0.89 -9.04
C VAL A 44 -15.73 0.06 -8.04
N LEU A 45 -15.23 0.05 -6.81
CA LEU A 45 -15.30 1.21 -5.94
C LEU A 45 -14.09 2.10 -6.25
N ALA A 46 -14.33 3.34 -6.63
CA ALA A 46 -13.28 4.32 -6.90
C ALA A 46 -13.33 5.46 -5.88
N LEU A 47 -12.16 5.89 -5.42
CA LEU A 47 -12.03 7.03 -4.52
C LEU A 47 -12.51 8.30 -5.23
N TRP A 48 -13.36 9.08 -4.56
CA TRP A 48 -13.83 10.40 -4.95
C TRP A 48 -13.66 11.34 -3.76
N ASP A 49 -13.70 12.65 -4.04
CA ASP A 49 -13.43 13.76 -3.12
C ASP A 49 -13.76 13.48 -1.63
N GLY A 50 -12.84 13.86 -0.75
CA GLY A 50 -13.01 13.69 0.70
C GLY A 50 -12.93 12.23 1.19
N TRP A 51 -12.11 11.40 0.54
CA TRP A 51 -11.77 10.03 0.98
C TRP A 51 -12.90 9.01 0.92
N LYS A 52 -13.87 9.22 0.03
CA LYS A 52 -15.05 8.37 -0.06
C LYS A 52 -14.98 7.54 -1.32
N PHE A 53 -15.20 6.24 -1.16
CA PHE A 53 -15.31 5.34 -2.30
C PHE A 53 -16.75 5.32 -2.83
N TYR A 54 -16.90 5.44 -4.14
CA TYR A 54 -18.17 5.38 -4.83
C TYR A 54 -18.15 4.32 -5.94
N PRO A 55 -19.28 3.63 -6.17
CA PRO A 55 -19.36 2.61 -7.18
C PRO A 55 -19.36 3.22 -8.59
N GLY A 56 -18.54 2.64 -9.45
CA GLY A 56 -18.47 2.98 -10.86
C GLY A 56 -17.97 1.81 -11.69
N THR A 57 -17.74 2.10 -12.97
CA THR A 57 -17.26 1.15 -13.97
C THR A 57 -16.07 1.76 -14.69
N ILE A 58 -15.05 0.95 -14.99
CA ILE A 58 -13.92 1.39 -15.81
C ILE A 58 -14.41 1.72 -17.22
N ASN A 59 -14.26 2.97 -17.62
CA ASN A 59 -14.63 3.47 -18.94
C ASN A 59 -13.42 3.49 -19.89
N THR A 60 -12.22 3.75 -19.39
CA THR A 60 -10.99 3.79 -20.20
C THR A 60 -9.77 3.43 -19.36
N VAL A 61 -8.80 2.72 -19.95
CA VAL A 61 -7.51 2.36 -19.33
C VAL A 61 -6.39 3.07 -20.08
N ASN A 62 -5.68 3.98 -19.40
CA ASN A 62 -4.59 4.79 -19.94
C ASN A 62 -3.30 4.53 -19.15
N GLY A 63 -2.72 3.34 -19.30
CA GLY A 63 -1.54 2.95 -18.54
C GLY A 63 -1.87 2.78 -17.06
N LYS A 64 -1.33 3.65 -16.19
CA LYS A 64 -1.58 3.62 -14.73
C LYS A 64 -2.80 4.45 -14.30
N GLU A 65 -3.48 5.11 -15.25
CA GLU A 65 -4.67 5.93 -15.01
C GLU A 65 -5.93 5.27 -15.57
N TYR A 66 -7.00 5.25 -14.78
CA TYR A 66 -8.26 4.59 -15.10
C TYR A 66 -9.40 5.61 -15.05
N GLU A 67 -10.07 5.84 -16.18
CA GLU A 67 -11.26 6.67 -16.20
C GLU A 67 -12.45 5.88 -15.68
N ILE A 68 -13.17 6.44 -14.72
CA ILE A 68 -14.30 5.83 -14.03
C ILE A 68 -15.58 6.54 -14.47
N ALA A 69 -16.56 5.78 -14.92
CA ALA A 69 -17.94 6.23 -15.03
C ALA A 69 -18.66 5.86 -13.72
N TYR A 70 -18.96 6.86 -12.89
CA TYR A 70 -19.64 6.66 -11.62
C TYR A 70 -21.13 6.38 -11.83
N SER A 71 -21.72 5.65 -10.88
CA SER A 71 -23.12 5.21 -10.98
C SER A 71 -24.15 6.34 -10.96
N ASP A 72 -23.76 7.55 -10.56
CA ASP A 72 -24.57 8.77 -10.58
C ASP A 72 -24.46 9.56 -11.90
N GLY A 73 -23.62 9.10 -12.83
CA GLY A 73 -23.40 9.70 -14.14
C GLY A 73 -22.19 10.63 -14.23
N ASP A 74 -21.47 10.86 -13.12
CA ASP A 74 -20.22 11.60 -13.12
C ASP A 74 -19.06 10.77 -13.69
N THR A 75 -17.94 11.44 -14.01
CA THR A 75 -16.72 10.79 -14.47
C THR A 75 -15.51 11.28 -13.68
N GLY A 76 -14.51 10.42 -13.48
CA GLY A 76 -13.27 10.74 -12.80
C GLY A 76 -12.10 9.89 -13.27
N VAL A 77 -10.92 10.20 -12.76
CA VAL A 77 -9.69 9.42 -13.01
C VAL A 77 -9.17 8.92 -11.68
N ALA A 78 -8.83 7.64 -11.65
CA ALA A 78 -8.27 6.96 -10.48
C ALA A 78 -7.01 6.19 -10.85
N SER A 79 -6.09 6.02 -9.89
CA SER A 79 -5.00 5.04 -9.95
C SER A 79 -5.42 3.71 -9.31
N LEU A 80 -4.63 2.64 -9.46
CA LEU A 80 -4.94 1.34 -8.83
C LEU A 80 -5.18 1.44 -7.32
N GLU A 81 -4.40 2.26 -6.62
CA GLU A 81 -4.51 2.46 -5.17
C GLU A 81 -5.86 3.05 -4.76
N GLN A 82 -6.49 3.76 -5.69
CA GLN A 82 -7.78 4.41 -5.53
C GLN A 82 -8.95 3.54 -5.99
N LEU A 83 -8.69 2.30 -6.41
CA LEU A 83 -9.69 1.34 -6.87
C LEU A 83 -9.80 0.15 -5.91
N ARG A 84 -11.00 -0.39 -5.79
CA ARG A 84 -11.26 -1.74 -5.26
C ARG A 84 -12.19 -2.45 -6.23
N VAL A 85 -11.82 -3.64 -6.68
CA VAL A 85 -12.65 -4.42 -7.61
C VAL A 85 -13.88 -4.92 -6.87
N MET A 86 -15.06 -4.58 -7.36
CA MET A 86 -16.33 -5.09 -6.86
C MET A 86 -16.56 -6.48 -7.45
N ASP A 87 -15.67 -7.41 -7.13
CA ASP A 87 -15.93 -8.81 -7.44
C ASP A 87 -17.00 -9.28 -6.46
N ALA A 88 -18.15 -9.73 -6.98
CA ALA A 88 -19.14 -10.33 -6.13
C ALA A 88 -18.50 -11.60 -5.54
N LEU A 89 -18.18 -11.58 -4.24
CA LEU A 89 -17.67 -12.76 -3.53
C LEU A 89 -18.47 -13.97 -4.02
N PRO A 90 -17.83 -15.02 -4.57
CA PRO A 90 -18.59 -16.13 -5.11
C PRO A 90 -19.50 -16.66 -3.99
N PRO A 91 -20.76 -17.05 -4.29
CA PRO A 91 -21.54 -17.80 -3.33
C PRO A 91 -20.68 -18.97 -2.87
N ALA A 92 -20.70 -19.28 -1.57
CA ALA A 92 -19.73 -20.09 -0.82
C ALA A 92 -19.50 -21.56 -1.27
N THR A 93 -19.69 -21.89 -2.55
CA THR A 93 -19.74 -23.23 -3.11
C THR A 93 -18.93 -23.40 -4.40
N ALA A 94 -18.16 -22.41 -4.87
CA ALA A 94 -17.39 -22.57 -6.10
C ALA A 94 -15.93 -22.13 -5.96
N ILE A 95 -15.05 -23.07 -5.60
CA ILE A 95 -13.64 -23.02 -6.01
C ILE A 95 -13.30 -24.36 -6.69
N SER A 96 -13.14 -24.31 -8.02
CA SER A 96 -12.50 -25.36 -8.80
C SER A 96 -11.06 -24.94 -9.02
N SER A 97 -10.18 -25.56 -8.25
CA SER A 97 -8.74 -25.30 -8.21
C SER A 97 -8.07 -25.67 -9.52
N THR A 98 -7.61 -24.66 -10.26
CA THR A 98 -6.53 -24.83 -11.23
C THR A 98 -5.30 -24.20 -10.59
N LEU A 99 -4.40 -25.02 -10.09
CA LEU A 99 -3.15 -24.57 -9.47
C LEU A 99 -2.19 -24.14 -10.59
N VAL A 100 -2.24 -22.85 -10.93
CA VAL A 100 -1.12 -22.16 -11.58
C VAL A 100 -0.20 -21.74 -10.44
N GLU A 101 0.99 -22.33 -10.40
CA GLU A 101 2.06 -21.89 -9.49
C GLU A 101 2.54 -20.54 -10.04
N SER A 102 1.87 -19.46 -9.64
CA SER A 102 2.20 -18.10 -10.05
C SER A 102 3.56 -17.75 -9.43
N GLU A 103 4.55 -17.44 -10.27
CA GLU A 103 5.78 -16.84 -9.78
C GLU A 103 5.43 -15.57 -9.00
N PRO A 104 6.09 -15.29 -7.86
CA PRO A 104 5.74 -14.16 -7.02
C PRO A 104 5.89 -12.87 -7.84
N GLU A 105 4.82 -12.08 -7.91
CA GLU A 105 4.86 -10.80 -8.59
C GLU A 105 5.93 -9.90 -7.96
N PRO A 106 6.71 -9.18 -8.78
CA PRO A 106 7.72 -8.27 -8.26
C PRO A 106 7.03 -7.19 -7.41
N LEU A 107 7.67 -6.82 -6.30
CA LEU A 107 7.22 -5.73 -5.44
C LEU A 107 7.28 -4.38 -6.17
N LEU A 108 8.35 -4.13 -6.93
CA LEU A 108 8.56 -2.90 -7.70
C LEU A 108 8.71 -3.22 -9.19
N ASP A 109 8.30 -2.29 -10.05
CA ASP A 109 8.48 -2.36 -11.51
C ASP A 109 9.92 -2.04 -11.97
N GLU A 110 10.74 -1.44 -11.10
CA GLU A 110 12.19 -1.29 -11.28
C GLU A 110 12.88 -1.12 -9.91
N PRO A 111 14.21 -1.30 -9.80
CA PRO A 111 14.93 -1.10 -8.56
C PRO A 111 14.81 0.34 -8.04
N MET A 112 14.71 0.47 -6.72
CA MET A 112 14.73 1.76 -6.02
C MET A 112 16.06 1.93 -5.29
N GLN A 113 16.56 3.14 -5.26
CA GLN A 113 17.80 3.54 -4.60
C GLN A 113 17.51 4.68 -3.64
N ILE A 114 18.23 4.69 -2.51
CA ILE A 114 18.18 5.76 -1.51
C ILE A 114 19.61 6.28 -1.32
N TRP A 115 19.78 7.58 -1.49
CA TRP A 115 21.04 8.29 -1.28
C TRP A 115 20.99 9.07 0.03
N LYS A 116 22.06 8.99 0.80
CA LYS A 116 22.29 9.78 2.02
C LYS A 116 23.53 10.63 1.82
N ASP A 117 23.43 11.93 2.09
CA ASP A 117 24.54 12.89 1.92
C ASP A 117 25.22 12.81 0.53
N GLY A 118 24.43 12.52 -0.51
CA GLY A 118 24.90 12.41 -1.90
C GLY A 118 25.60 11.10 -2.27
N SER A 119 25.66 10.13 -1.36
CA SER A 119 26.20 8.77 -1.61
C SER A 119 25.08 7.75 -1.59
N LEU A 120 25.17 6.72 -2.44
CA LEU A 120 24.22 5.60 -2.41
C LEU A 120 24.31 4.92 -1.04
N TRP A 121 23.17 4.84 -0.35
CA TRP A 121 23.07 4.25 0.98
C TRP A 121 22.34 2.91 0.94
N ALA A 122 21.18 2.85 0.28
CA ALA A 122 20.40 1.63 0.13
C ALA A 122 19.96 1.39 -1.31
N GLU A 123 19.82 0.11 -1.67
CA GLU A 123 19.20 -0.36 -2.90
C GLU A 123 18.12 -1.39 -2.56
N ILE A 124 17.00 -1.30 -3.26
CA ILE A 124 15.85 -2.18 -3.13
C ILE A 124 15.59 -2.77 -4.51
N SER A 125 15.65 -4.09 -4.65
CA SER A 125 15.35 -4.75 -5.93
C SER A 125 13.85 -4.73 -6.24
N GLU A 126 13.52 -5.06 -7.47
CA GLU A 126 12.16 -5.37 -7.92
C GLU A 126 11.46 -6.40 -7.02
N SER A 127 12.19 -7.40 -6.52
CA SER A 127 11.65 -8.41 -5.59
C SER A 127 11.55 -7.95 -4.13
N GLY A 128 11.91 -6.70 -3.82
CA GLY A 128 11.88 -6.15 -2.47
C GLY A 128 13.06 -6.55 -1.58
N THR A 129 14.12 -7.15 -2.12
CA THR A 129 15.35 -7.40 -1.35
C THR A 129 16.06 -6.09 -1.08
N ILE A 130 16.60 -5.91 0.14
CA ILE A 130 17.24 -4.66 0.58
C ILE A 130 18.73 -4.88 0.77
N TRP A 131 19.53 -4.02 0.14
CA TRP A 131 20.97 -3.91 0.34
C TRP A 131 21.31 -2.55 0.95
N ILE A 132 22.20 -2.55 1.93
CA ILE A 132 22.80 -1.34 2.51
C ILE A 132 24.32 -1.51 2.46
N ASP A 133 25.01 -0.48 1.97
CA ASP A 133 26.47 -0.51 1.77
C ASP A 133 26.96 -1.76 1.01
N GLY A 134 26.15 -2.24 0.06
CA GLY A 134 26.42 -3.41 -0.77
C GLY A 134 26.20 -4.77 -0.10
N SER A 135 25.71 -4.80 1.14
CA SER A 135 25.37 -6.05 1.85
C SER A 135 23.86 -6.22 1.94
N GLN A 136 23.37 -7.43 1.70
CA GLN A 136 21.95 -7.75 1.90
C GLN A 136 21.62 -7.71 3.39
N VAL A 137 20.64 -6.90 3.78
CA VAL A 137 20.24 -6.70 5.18
C VAL A 137 18.80 -7.13 5.47
N GLY A 138 17.99 -7.31 4.43
CA GLY A 138 16.57 -7.62 4.62
C GLY A 138 15.77 -7.71 3.35
N GLY A 139 14.46 -7.65 3.51
CA GLY A 139 13.51 -7.60 2.40
C GLY A 139 12.10 -7.19 2.82
N ILE A 140 11.31 -6.80 1.82
CA ILE A 140 9.89 -6.47 1.92
C ILE A 140 9.13 -7.43 1.01
N GLU A 141 8.13 -8.12 1.53
CA GLU A 141 7.24 -8.98 0.75
C GLU A 141 6.02 -8.20 0.25
N ALA A 142 5.36 -8.67 -0.82
CA ALA A 142 4.17 -8.05 -1.41
C ALA A 142 3.02 -7.83 -0.40
N GLY A 143 2.94 -8.65 0.65
CA GLY A 143 1.98 -8.49 1.75
C GLY A 143 2.34 -7.40 2.77
N GLY A 144 3.43 -6.67 2.53
CA GLY A 144 3.99 -5.64 3.40
C GLY A 144 4.78 -6.19 4.58
N ASP A 145 5.08 -7.49 4.63
CA ASP A 145 5.90 -8.08 5.70
C ASP A 145 7.38 -7.74 5.51
N ILE A 146 8.05 -7.35 6.60
CA ILE A 146 9.45 -6.91 6.60
C ILE A 146 10.30 -7.94 7.32
N TYR A 147 11.43 -8.26 6.69
CA TYR A 147 12.46 -9.11 7.25
C TYR A 147 13.76 -8.35 7.39
N VAL A 148 14.40 -8.50 8.56
CA VAL A 148 15.73 -7.98 8.86
C VAL A 148 16.60 -9.17 9.24
N ASP A 149 17.76 -9.33 8.60
CA ASP A 149 18.67 -10.47 8.79
C ASP A 149 17.97 -11.85 8.70
N GLY A 150 16.98 -11.95 7.80
CA GLY A 150 16.19 -13.16 7.58
C GLY A 150 15.13 -13.47 8.64
N SER A 151 14.93 -12.58 9.63
CA SER A 151 13.88 -12.72 10.65
C SER A 151 12.75 -11.72 10.40
N HIS A 152 11.50 -12.14 10.61
CA HIS A 152 10.34 -11.23 10.55
C HIS A 152 10.50 -10.14 11.61
N ALA A 153 10.51 -8.88 11.17
CA ALA A 153 10.75 -7.71 12.00
C ALA A 153 9.51 -6.83 12.14
N GLY A 154 8.60 -6.89 11.16
CA GLY A 154 7.44 -6.02 11.17
C GLY A 154 6.59 -6.05 9.92
N LYS A 155 5.71 -5.05 9.79
CA LYS A 155 4.74 -4.94 8.72
C LYS A 155 4.45 -3.49 8.36
N LEU A 156 4.33 -3.21 7.06
CA LEU A 156 3.74 -2.00 6.52
C LEU A 156 2.32 -2.30 6.05
N THR A 157 1.36 -1.49 6.46
CA THR A 157 -0.01 -1.58 5.94
C THR A 157 -0.19 -0.70 4.71
N GLY A 158 -1.15 -1.05 3.84
CA GLY A 158 -1.51 -0.20 2.69
C GLY A 158 -1.97 1.21 3.09
N SER A 159 -2.45 1.40 4.33
CA SER A 159 -2.77 2.69 4.92
C SER A 159 -1.56 3.49 5.44
N GLY A 160 -0.35 2.93 5.39
CA GLY A 160 0.89 3.60 5.80
C GLY A 160 1.30 3.39 7.26
N TYR A 161 0.60 2.55 8.04
CA TYR A 161 1.02 2.22 9.39
C TYR A 161 2.22 1.27 9.38
N ILE A 162 3.21 1.60 10.22
CA ILE A 162 4.46 0.86 10.37
C ILE A 162 4.41 0.12 11.71
N TRP A 163 4.42 -1.20 11.63
CA TRP A 163 4.45 -2.11 12.77
C TRP A 163 5.83 -2.69 12.93
N ILE A 164 6.41 -2.60 14.12
CA ILE A 164 7.73 -3.16 14.46
C ILE A 164 7.55 -4.06 15.67
N ASN A 165 8.04 -5.30 15.61
CA ASN A 165 7.93 -6.28 16.70
C ASN A 165 6.49 -6.43 17.26
N GLY A 166 5.48 -6.32 16.38
CA GLY A 166 4.06 -6.47 16.74
C GLY A 166 3.40 -5.24 17.36
N SER A 167 4.07 -4.09 17.45
CA SER A 167 3.51 -2.82 17.91
C SER A 167 3.50 -1.78 16.79
N GLN A 168 2.47 -0.93 16.74
CA GLN A 168 2.43 0.21 15.81
C GLN A 168 3.40 1.30 16.30
N GLU A 169 4.53 1.45 15.62
CA GLU A 169 5.58 2.41 15.98
C GLU A 169 5.51 3.68 15.15
N GLY A 170 4.92 3.61 13.95
CA GLY A 170 4.91 4.73 13.03
C GLY A 170 3.76 4.76 12.05
N GLU A 171 3.74 5.86 11.30
CA GLU A 171 2.85 6.08 10.17
C GLU A 171 3.60 6.92 9.13
N LEU A 172 3.60 6.46 7.88
CA LEU A 172 3.71 7.36 6.74
C LEU A 172 2.28 7.82 6.44
N ASP A 173 2.04 9.13 6.39
CA ASP A 173 0.76 9.64 5.93
C ASP A 173 0.79 9.95 4.42
N LEU A 174 -0.39 10.21 3.86
CA LEU A 174 -0.59 10.46 2.43
C LEU A 174 0.05 11.78 1.93
N GLN A 175 0.57 12.60 2.83
CA GLN A 175 1.38 13.78 2.49
C GLN A 175 2.87 13.47 2.50
N GLY A 176 3.24 12.19 2.67
CA GLY A 176 4.61 11.71 2.75
C GLY A 176 5.27 12.04 4.09
N ARG A 177 4.52 12.35 5.15
CA ARG A 177 5.08 12.70 6.46
C ARG A 177 5.24 11.45 7.33
N PHE A 178 6.40 11.36 7.98
CA PHE A 178 6.67 10.34 9.00
C PHE A 178 6.17 10.80 10.36
N TRP A 179 5.32 9.99 10.97
CA TRP A 179 4.84 10.17 12.32
C TRP A 179 5.37 9.06 13.22
N ARG A 180 5.84 9.46 14.40
CA ARG A 180 6.22 8.56 15.49
C ARG A 180 5.72 9.16 16.80
N SER A 181 5.00 8.38 17.59
CA SER A 181 4.42 8.85 18.86
C SER A 181 3.69 10.21 18.72
N SER A 182 2.90 10.35 17.64
CA SER A 182 2.17 11.58 17.27
C SER A 182 3.03 12.81 16.98
N SER A 183 4.34 12.66 16.79
CA SER A 183 5.26 13.71 16.37
C SER A 183 5.73 13.48 14.94
N ASN A 184 5.76 14.54 14.13
CA ASN A 184 6.39 14.47 12.82
C ASN A 184 7.92 14.38 12.99
N VAL A 185 8.52 13.32 12.45
CA VAL A 185 9.97 13.10 12.49
C VAL A 185 10.64 13.44 11.17
N GLY A 186 9.90 13.39 10.05
CA GLY A 186 10.43 13.70 8.73
C GLY A 186 9.38 13.70 7.64
N SER A 187 9.84 13.72 6.38
CA SER A 187 8.98 13.52 5.21
C SER A 187 9.74 12.99 4.01
N ILE A 188 9.06 12.27 3.11
CA ILE A 188 9.45 12.07 1.71
C ILE A 188 8.50 12.89 0.86
N ILE A 189 9.02 13.68 -0.06
CA ILE A 189 8.19 14.44 -1.01
C ILE A 189 8.29 13.87 -2.43
N VAL A 190 7.35 14.25 -3.30
CA VAL A 190 7.13 13.63 -4.63
C VAL A 190 8.34 13.65 -5.57
N ASN A 191 9.31 14.55 -5.36
CA ASN A 191 10.55 14.57 -6.15
C ASN A 191 11.63 13.61 -5.60
N GLY A 192 11.31 12.85 -4.55
CA GLY A 192 12.20 11.91 -3.89
C GLY A 192 13.01 12.49 -2.74
N ASP A 193 12.98 13.80 -2.48
CA ASP A 193 13.74 14.36 -1.35
C ASP A 193 13.21 13.84 -0.01
N ILE A 194 14.15 13.40 0.84
CA ILE A 194 13.88 12.91 2.19
C ILE A 194 14.35 13.96 3.19
N TYR A 195 13.48 14.35 4.10
CA TYR A 195 13.75 15.31 5.18
C TYR A 195 13.65 14.63 6.53
N LEU A 196 14.59 14.95 7.43
CA LEU A 196 14.60 14.56 8.83
C LEU A 196 14.62 15.85 9.66
N HIS A 197 13.64 16.04 10.55
CA HIS A 197 13.49 17.25 11.38
C HIS A 197 13.62 18.57 10.59
N GLY A 198 13.07 18.59 9.37
CA GLY A 198 13.06 19.77 8.49
C GLY A 198 14.36 20.04 7.72
N SER A 199 15.39 19.21 7.87
CA SER A 199 16.63 19.28 7.08
C SER A 199 16.66 18.16 6.04
N LYS A 200 17.17 18.42 4.84
CA LYS A 200 17.36 17.35 3.83
C LYS A 200 18.33 16.32 4.39
N TRP A 201 17.88 15.08 4.49
CA TRP A 201 18.63 13.92 4.94
C TRP A 201 19.17 13.13 3.75
N GLY A 202 18.36 13.02 2.69
CA GLY A 202 18.69 12.20 1.54
C GLY A 202 17.70 12.33 0.40
N GLU A 203 17.70 11.35 -0.48
CA GLU A 203 16.85 11.27 -1.65
C GLU A 203 16.54 9.81 -1.97
N ALA A 204 15.32 9.50 -2.40
CA ALA A 204 14.93 8.20 -2.93
C ALA A 204 14.53 8.35 -4.40
N GLN A 205 14.95 7.41 -5.24
CA GLN A 205 14.54 7.35 -6.65
C GLN A 205 14.40 5.89 -7.08
N PRO A 206 13.44 5.58 -7.96
CA PRO A 206 12.40 6.48 -8.43
C PRO A 206 11.32 6.67 -7.35
N ILE A 207 10.86 7.92 -7.21
CA ILE A 207 9.63 8.28 -6.51
C ILE A 207 8.74 8.94 -7.55
N ASP A 208 7.50 8.47 -7.65
CA ASP A 208 6.49 9.02 -8.53
C ASP A 208 5.28 9.49 -7.69
N ALA A 209 4.19 9.83 -8.36
CA ALA A 209 2.96 10.22 -7.67
C ALA A 209 2.28 9.04 -6.96
N SER A 210 2.73 7.78 -7.16
CA SER A 210 2.22 6.64 -6.39
C SER A 210 2.71 6.73 -4.95
N TYR A 211 1.77 6.50 -4.05
CA TYR A 211 2.04 6.41 -2.63
C TYR A 211 2.93 5.21 -2.29
N PHE A 212 2.91 4.17 -3.12
CA PHE A 212 3.56 2.90 -2.83
C PHE A 212 5.09 2.99 -2.78
N ARG A 213 5.73 3.72 -3.70
CA ARG A 213 7.19 3.90 -3.66
C ARG A 213 7.64 4.72 -2.45
N SER A 214 6.83 5.69 -2.05
CA SER A 214 7.04 6.45 -0.80
C SER A 214 6.93 5.54 0.42
N GLN A 215 5.98 4.60 0.41
CA GLN A 215 5.80 3.57 1.43
C GLN A 215 7.00 2.62 1.53
N VAL A 216 7.52 2.12 0.40
CA VAL A 216 8.72 1.26 0.38
C VAL A 216 9.92 2.02 0.94
N ALA A 217 10.15 3.26 0.50
CA ALA A 217 11.24 4.09 1.03
C ALA A 217 11.07 4.35 2.53
N ALA A 218 9.84 4.64 2.97
CA ALA A 218 9.52 4.87 4.37
C ALA A 218 9.85 3.68 5.27
N VAL A 219 9.56 2.46 4.82
CA VAL A 219 9.91 1.23 5.53
C VAL A 219 11.42 1.06 5.62
N VAL A 220 12.16 1.28 4.54
CA VAL A 220 13.62 1.17 4.58
C VAL A 220 14.21 2.15 5.60
N LEU A 221 13.69 3.38 5.64
CA LEU A 221 14.12 4.37 6.64
C LEU A 221 13.74 3.95 8.07
N ALA A 222 12.53 3.44 8.29
CA ALA A 222 12.08 3.03 9.62
C ALA A 222 12.86 1.84 10.19
N PHE A 223 13.18 0.84 9.37
CA PHE A 223 13.82 -0.39 9.86
C PHE A 223 15.35 -0.35 9.82
N PHE A 224 15.94 0.50 8.97
CA PHE A 224 17.37 0.46 8.73
C PHE A 224 18.10 1.80 8.91
N ALA A 225 17.39 2.94 8.94
CA ALA A 225 17.99 4.24 9.24
C ALA A 225 17.76 4.63 10.71
N GLN A 226 18.75 4.36 11.56
CA GLN A 226 18.72 4.70 12.99
C GLN A 226 18.40 6.19 13.26
N ASP A 227 18.75 7.09 12.33
CA ASP A 227 18.49 8.53 12.45
C ASP A 227 16.98 8.86 12.61
N PHE A 228 16.09 8.02 12.08
CA PHE A 228 14.64 8.19 12.20
C PHE A 228 14.09 7.67 13.54
N GLY A 229 14.92 6.92 14.29
CA GLY A 229 14.68 6.51 15.68
C GLY A 229 13.67 5.40 15.89
N PHE A 230 13.12 4.79 14.84
CA PHE A 230 12.15 3.69 14.95
C PHE A 230 12.75 2.40 15.52
N VAL A 231 14.05 2.20 15.33
CA VAL A 231 14.84 1.08 15.85
C VAL A 231 16.06 1.61 16.60
N GLU A 232 16.52 0.87 17.61
CA GLU A 232 17.74 1.16 18.39
C GLU A 232 19.00 0.55 17.75
#